data_AF-A0A9D2B9G8-F1
#
_entry.id   AF-A0A9D2B9G8-F1
#
_cell.length_a   1.000
_cell.length_b   1.000
_cell.length_c   1.000
_cell.angle_alpha   90.00
_cell.angle_beta   90.00
_cell.angle_gamma   90.00
#
_symmetry.space_group_name_H-M   'P 1'
#
loop_
_entity.id
_entity.type
_entity.pdbx_description
1 polymer ?
#
loop_
_entity_poly.entity_id
_entity_poly.type
_entity_poly.pdbx_seq_one_letter_code
_entity_poly.pdbx_strand_id
1 'polypeptide(L)'
;MRTKPKVVTKMEQKRQSWDRFFRNDSSNMLEDALPYLPPSLKKTAAMYIKITELSHIAREFDREETLSACGLDQNDASMEMLLNAMKMRAPKETASQIDQMLQMMQMMRMYQTYQDFMKSNPNLSSSPQNSSNDDMFTKLMPLLMSQGQQKNPSPNNDFMNQLNQILNK
;
A
#
# COMPACT_ATOMS: atom_id res chain seq x y z
N MET A 1 33.56 -44.64 3.31
CA MET A 1 32.10 -44.50 3.49
C MET A 1 31.62 -43.29 2.71
N ARG A 2 30.89 -43.46 1.60
CA ARG A 2 30.29 -42.34 0.85
C ARG A 2 29.04 -41.88 1.61
N THR A 3 29.10 -40.71 2.24
CA THR A 3 27.92 -40.01 2.77
C THR A 3 26.99 -39.69 1.61
N LYS A 4 25.78 -40.26 1.63
CA LYS A 4 24.75 -39.98 0.62
C LYS A 4 24.38 -38.49 0.72
N PRO A 5 24.30 -37.75 -0.40
CA PRO A 5 23.81 -36.39 -0.37
C PRO A 5 22.34 -36.40 0.07
N LYS A 6 22.03 -35.62 1.12
CA LYS A 6 20.65 -35.43 1.59
C LYS A 6 19.91 -34.67 0.50
N VAL A 7 18.99 -35.35 -0.20
CA VAL A 7 18.10 -34.70 -1.17
C VAL A 7 17.06 -33.92 -0.36
N VAL A 8 17.34 -32.64 -0.12
CA VAL A 8 16.37 -31.74 0.53
C VAL A 8 15.32 -31.39 -0.50
N THR A 9 14.05 -31.65 -0.19
CA THR A 9 12.95 -31.29 -1.07
C THR A 9 12.80 -29.76 -1.14
N LYS A 10 12.35 -29.23 -2.28
CA LYS A 10 12.21 -27.76 -2.49
C LYS A 10 11.29 -27.09 -1.46
N MET A 11 10.33 -27.82 -0.89
CA MET A 11 9.46 -27.34 0.20
C MET A 11 10.22 -27.23 1.53
N GLU A 12 11.06 -28.22 1.82
CA GLU A 12 11.84 -28.26 3.05
C GLU A 12 12.99 -27.25 3.02
N GLN A 13 13.56 -26.98 1.85
CA GLN A 13 14.52 -25.90 1.65
C GLN A 13 13.88 -24.51 1.86
N LYS A 14 12.67 -24.27 1.36
CA LYS A 14 11.94 -23.03 1.64
C LYS A 14 11.61 -22.89 3.13
N ARG A 15 11.14 -23.97 3.78
CA ARG A 15 10.83 -23.96 5.21
C ARG A 15 12.06 -23.67 6.07
N GLN A 16 13.18 -24.34 5.79
CA GLN A 16 14.46 -24.07 6.46
C GLN A 16 14.98 -22.66 6.19
N SER A 17 14.75 -22.11 5.00
CA SER A 17 15.08 -20.72 4.67
C SER A 17 14.30 -19.73 5.53
N TRP A 18 13.00 -19.97 5.75
CA TRP A 18 12.17 -19.14 6.62
C TRP A 18 12.53 -19.29 8.10
N ASP A 19 12.75 -20.52 8.57
CA ASP A 19 13.17 -20.75 9.96
C ASP A 19 14.53 -20.09 10.25
N ARG A 20 15.47 -20.08 9.29
CA ARG A 20 16.72 -19.30 9.38
C ARG A 20 16.51 -17.80 9.31
N PHE A 21 15.56 -17.36 8.50
CA PHE A 21 15.24 -15.94 8.35
C PHE A 21 14.68 -15.34 9.64
N PHE A 22 13.97 -16.14 10.44
CA PHE A 22 13.37 -15.67 11.69
C PHE A 22 14.21 -15.96 12.92
N ARG A 23 15.09 -16.97 12.92
CA ARG A 23 15.72 -17.49 14.14
C ARG A 23 17.25 -17.55 14.06
N ASN A 24 17.90 -17.17 15.16
CA ASN A 24 19.32 -17.41 15.41
C ASN A 24 19.50 -18.63 16.34
N ASP A 25 20.61 -19.37 16.24
CA ASP A 25 20.83 -20.65 16.94
C ASP A 25 20.68 -20.52 18.47
N SER A 26 21.15 -19.42 19.06
CA SER A 26 21.02 -19.13 20.49
C SER A 26 19.57 -18.83 20.93
N SER A 27 18.75 -18.27 20.03
CA SER A 27 17.34 -17.96 20.30
C SER A 27 16.50 -19.24 20.31
N ASN A 28 16.81 -20.20 19.44
CA ASN A 28 16.16 -21.51 19.41
C ASN A 28 16.42 -22.30 20.70
N MET A 29 17.68 -22.32 21.15
CA MET A 29 18.03 -22.98 22.42
C MET A 29 17.32 -22.33 23.63
N LEU A 30 17.17 -21.01 23.61
CA LEU A 30 16.45 -20.30 24.67
C LEU A 30 14.94 -20.55 24.61
N GLU A 31 14.36 -20.69 23.41
CA GLU A 31 12.96 -21.04 23.20
C GLU A 31 12.66 -22.45 23.74
N ASP A 32 13.52 -23.43 23.43
CA ASP A 32 13.42 -24.80 23.95
C ASP A 32 13.57 -24.87 25.48
N ALA A 33 14.33 -23.93 26.07
CA ALA A 33 14.51 -23.83 27.51
C ALA A 33 13.32 -23.17 28.23
N LEU A 34 12.44 -22.43 27.54
CA LEU A 34 11.33 -21.69 28.14
C LEU A 34 10.45 -22.50 29.10
N PRO A 35 10.07 -23.77 28.81
CA PRO A 35 9.21 -24.54 29.71
C PRO A 35 9.83 -24.77 31.08
N TYR A 36 11.17 -24.84 31.14
CA TYR A 36 11.96 -25.18 32.32
C TYR A 36 12.39 -23.96 33.15
N LEU A 37 12.18 -22.74 32.65
CA LEU A 37 12.50 -21.52 33.40
C LEU A 37 11.51 -21.29 34.56
N PRO A 38 11.92 -20.60 35.63
CA PRO A 38 11.01 -20.10 36.64
C PRO A 38 9.95 -19.16 36.04
N PRO A 39 8.70 -19.13 36.55
CA PRO A 39 7.62 -18.29 36.00
C PRO A 39 7.96 -16.81 35.85
N SER A 40 8.76 -16.27 36.78
CA SER A 40 9.25 -14.89 36.75
C SER A 40 10.15 -14.59 35.55
N LEU A 41 10.88 -15.59 35.05
CA LEU A 41 11.82 -15.46 33.94
C LEU A 41 11.21 -15.84 32.60
N LYS A 42 10.19 -16.70 32.57
CA LYS A 42 9.51 -17.12 31.32
C LYS A 42 9.05 -15.94 30.48
N LYS A 43 8.38 -14.95 31.10
CA LYS A 43 7.88 -13.76 30.40
C LYS A 43 9.02 -12.95 29.80
N THR A 44 10.08 -12.71 30.57
CA THR A 44 11.24 -11.92 30.15
C THR A 44 12.00 -12.62 29.02
N ALA A 45 12.23 -13.93 29.14
CA ALA A 45 12.90 -14.73 28.12
C ALA A 45 12.07 -14.80 26.82
N ALA A 46 10.75 -15.00 26.92
CA ALA A 46 9.86 -15.01 25.75
C ALA A 46 9.86 -13.66 25.01
N MET A 47 9.81 -12.54 25.75
CA MET A 47 9.93 -11.20 25.16
C MET A 47 11.29 -11.00 24.50
N TYR A 48 12.38 -11.39 25.17
CA TYR A 48 13.73 -11.28 24.62
C TYR A 48 13.90 -12.06 23.31
N ILE A 49 13.38 -13.29 23.25
CA ILE A 49 13.35 -14.10 22.02
C ILE A 49 12.63 -13.34 20.92
N LYS A 50 11.39 -12.88 21.16
CA LYS A 50 10.60 -12.20 20.12
C LYS A 50 11.21 -10.87 19.67
N ILE A 51 11.79 -10.09 20.58
CA ILE A 51 12.51 -8.86 20.22
C ILE A 51 13.73 -9.19 19.35
N THR A 52 14.46 -10.26 19.67
CA THR A 52 15.64 -10.68 18.90
C THR A 52 15.25 -11.15 17.50
N GLU A 53 14.18 -11.95 17.38
CA GLU A 53 13.61 -12.37 16.08
C GLU A 53 13.17 -11.15 15.26
N LEU A 54 12.41 -10.22 15.86
CA LEU A 54 12.00 -8.98 15.21
C LEU A 54 13.18 -8.11 14.77
N SER A 55 14.23 -8.01 15.60
CA SER A 55 15.45 -7.29 15.24
C SER A 55 16.17 -7.94 14.06
N HIS A 56 16.12 -9.26 13.94
CA HIS A 56 16.71 -9.96 12.80
C HIS A 56 15.92 -9.70 11.52
N ILE A 57 14.59 -9.84 11.58
CA ILE A 57 13.68 -9.50 10.46
C ILE A 57 13.94 -8.06 9.99
N ALA A 58 14.02 -7.11 10.91
CA ALA A 58 14.23 -5.70 10.59
C ALA A 58 15.52 -5.47 9.78
N ARG A 59 16.62 -6.16 10.14
CA ARG A 59 17.89 -6.08 9.39
C ARG A 59 17.80 -6.70 8.00
N GLU A 60 17.01 -7.76 7.84
CA GLU A 60 16.85 -8.37 6.51
C GLU A 60 16.09 -7.47 5.54
N PHE A 61 15.26 -6.54 6.03
CA PHE A 61 14.65 -5.48 5.22
C PHE A 61 15.64 -4.42 4.73
N ASP A 62 16.89 -4.38 5.24
CA ASP A 62 17.97 -3.55 4.66
C ASP A 62 18.48 -4.12 3.32
N ARG A 63 18.07 -5.34 2.96
CA ARG A 63 18.46 -6.01 1.70
C ARG A 63 17.40 -5.78 0.63
N GLU A 64 17.82 -5.29 -0.52
CA GLU A 64 16.93 -5.02 -1.66
C GLU A 64 16.19 -6.27 -2.13
N GLU A 65 16.85 -7.43 -2.15
CA GLU A 65 16.23 -8.72 -2.49
C GLU A 65 15.02 -9.07 -1.58
N THR A 66 15.13 -8.78 -0.28
CA THR A 66 14.05 -9.00 0.69
C THR A 66 12.91 -8.02 0.46
N LEU A 67 13.23 -6.74 0.21
CA LEU A 67 12.23 -5.72 -0.11
C LEU A 67 11.43 -6.11 -1.37
N SER A 68 12.12 -6.52 -2.43
CA SER A 68 11.49 -6.99 -3.67
C SER A 68 10.67 -8.27 -3.47
N ALA A 69 11.19 -9.24 -2.72
CA ALA A 69 10.44 -10.47 -2.43
C ALA A 69 9.15 -10.21 -1.63
N CYS A 70 9.12 -9.16 -0.81
CA CYS A 70 7.96 -8.71 -0.04
C CYS A 70 7.08 -7.68 -0.77
N GLY A 71 7.46 -7.24 -1.98
CA GLY A 71 6.77 -6.19 -2.73
C GLY A 71 6.79 -4.82 -2.03
N LEU A 72 7.82 -4.57 -1.23
CA LEU A 72 8.05 -3.31 -0.52
C LEU A 72 9.01 -2.37 -1.25
N ASP A 73 9.57 -2.79 -2.39
CA ASP A 73 10.45 -2.03 -3.27
C ASP A 73 9.71 -1.05 -4.20
N GLN A 74 8.62 -0.43 -3.71
CA GLN A 74 7.76 0.44 -4.52
C GLN A 74 8.25 1.90 -4.50
N ASN A 75 9.36 2.18 -5.19
CA ASN A 75 9.94 3.53 -5.25
C ASN A 75 9.07 4.55 -6.00
N ASP A 76 8.19 4.10 -6.90
CA ASP A 76 7.33 4.95 -7.75
C ASP A 76 5.82 4.74 -7.48
N ALA A 77 5.45 4.34 -6.25
CA ALA A 77 4.04 4.12 -5.92
C ALA A 77 3.21 5.40 -6.09
N SER A 78 2.26 5.40 -7.04
CA SER A 78 1.34 6.52 -7.19
C SER A 78 0.34 6.55 -6.03
N MET A 79 -0.16 7.74 -5.69
CA MET A 79 -1.21 7.91 -4.67
C MET A 79 -2.45 7.05 -4.96
N GLU A 80 -2.79 6.84 -6.23
CA GLU A 80 -3.91 5.97 -6.62
C GLU A 80 -3.62 4.51 -6.34
N MET A 81 -2.39 4.04 -6.57
CA MET A 81 -1.99 2.67 -6.21
C MET A 81 -2.06 2.46 -4.70
N LEU A 82 -1.59 3.44 -3.92
CA LEU A 82 -1.67 3.41 -2.46
C LEU A 82 -3.14 3.35 -1.99
N LEU A 83 -3.99 4.25 -2.48
CA LEU A 83 -5.41 4.28 -2.14
C LEU A 83 -6.12 2.98 -2.53
N ASN A 84 -5.85 2.43 -3.71
CA ASN A 84 -6.41 1.14 -4.13
C ASN A 84 -5.96 -0.01 -3.21
N ALA A 85 -4.67 -0.04 -2.82
CA ALA A 85 -4.17 -1.06 -1.90
C ALA A 85 -4.81 -0.94 -0.51
N MET A 86 -4.96 0.28 0.01
CA MET A 86 -5.61 0.53 1.30
C MET A 86 -7.09 0.12 1.27
N LYS A 87 -7.81 0.45 0.19
CA LYS A 87 -9.23 0.09 0.01
C LYS A 87 -9.48 -1.40 0.19
N MET A 88 -8.57 -2.26 -0.29
CA MET A 88 -8.71 -3.73 -0.20
C MET A 88 -8.72 -4.27 1.23
N ARG A 89 -8.16 -3.53 2.19
CA ARG A 89 -8.06 -3.94 3.60
C ARG A 89 -8.87 -3.04 4.54
N ALA A 90 -9.47 -1.99 4.01
CA ALA A 90 -10.25 -1.02 4.76
C ALA A 90 -11.67 -1.54 5.07
N PRO A 91 -12.25 -1.17 6.22
CA PRO A 91 -13.70 -1.31 6.48
C PRO A 91 -14.57 -0.69 5.37
N LYS A 92 -15.81 -1.16 5.24
CA LYS A 92 -16.72 -0.75 4.15
C LYS A 92 -16.93 0.77 4.05
N GLU A 93 -17.09 1.45 5.18
CA GLU A 93 -17.31 2.90 5.21
C GLU A 93 -16.07 3.66 4.72
N THR A 94 -14.89 3.29 5.21
CA THR A 94 -13.61 3.87 4.79
C THR A 94 -13.26 3.53 3.34
N ALA A 95 -13.60 2.34 2.86
CA ALA A 95 -13.39 1.94 1.46
C ALA A 95 -14.24 2.78 0.50
N SER A 96 -15.49 3.10 0.88
CA SER A 96 -16.36 4.00 0.11
C SER A 96 -15.80 5.42 0.02
N GLN A 97 -15.22 5.93 1.12
CA GLN A 97 -14.54 7.24 1.12
C GLN A 97 -13.31 7.24 0.22
N ILE A 98 -12.50 6.17 0.26
CA ILE A 98 -11.35 6.01 -0.63
C ILE A 98 -11.80 5.95 -2.10
N ASP A 99 -12.92 5.29 -2.41
CA ASP A 99 -13.48 5.27 -3.76
C ASP A 99 -13.88 6.65 -4.26
N GLN A 100 -14.50 7.46 -3.42
CA GLN A 100 -14.86 8.84 -3.78
C GLN A 100 -13.61 9.68 -4.08
N MET A 101 -12.54 9.50 -3.31
CA MET A 101 -11.26 10.19 -3.56
C MET A 101 -10.64 9.73 -4.88
N LEU A 102 -10.62 8.42 -5.15
CA LEU A 102 -10.12 7.88 -6.42
C LEU A 102 -10.90 8.42 -7.62
N GLN A 103 -12.24 8.50 -7.53
CA GLN A 103 -13.09 9.07 -8.57
C GLN A 103 -12.80 10.57 -8.79
N MET A 104 -12.63 11.34 -7.71
CA MET A 104 -12.29 12.76 -7.80
C MET A 104 -10.91 12.98 -8.43
N MET A 105 -9.92 12.16 -8.09
CA MET A 105 -8.58 12.22 -8.69
C MET A 105 -8.60 11.94 -10.19
N GLN A 106 -9.36 10.93 -10.63
CA GLN A 106 -9.54 10.62 -12.05
C GLN A 106 -10.21 11.78 -12.80
N MET A 107 -11.22 12.38 -12.18
CA MET A 107 -11.93 13.52 -12.76
C MET A 107 -11.03 14.76 -12.88
N MET A 108 -10.21 15.06 -11.86
CA MET A 108 -9.25 16.16 -11.93
C MET A 108 -8.20 15.95 -13.03
N ARG A 109 -7.68 14.72 -13.19
CA ARG A 109 -6.74 14.41 -14.28
C ARG A 109 -7.39 14.58 -15.65
N MET A 110 -8.62 14.11 -15.83
CA MET A 110 -9.35 14.31 -17.08
C MET A 110 -9.52 15.80 -17.40
N TYR A 111 -9.82 16.62 -16.40
CA TYR A 111 -9.96 18.07 -16.57
C TYR A 111 -8.63 18.76 -16.88
N GLN A 112 -7.54 18.39 -16.20
CA GLN A 112 -6.20 18.92 -16.46
C GLN A 112 -5.74 18.58 -17.89
N THR A 113 -5.84 17.31 -18.30
CA THR A 113 -5.49 16.88 -19.65
C THR A 113 -6.30 17.62 -20.72
N TYR A 114 -7.59 17.88 -20.48
CA TYR A 114 -8.43 18.67 -21.38
C TYR A 114 -7.98 20.14 -21.47
N GLN A 115 -7.73 20.78 -20.32
CA GLN A 115 -7.23 22.15 -20.27
C GLN A 115 -5.88 22.27 -20.97
N ASP A 116 -4.98 21.31 -20.77
CA ASP A 116 -3.67 21.27 -21.42
C ASP A 116 -3.77 21.02 -22.91
N PHE A 117 -4.69 20.17 -23.37
CA PHE A 117 -5.00 19.96 -24.78
C PHE A 117 -5.53 21.25 -25.45
N MET A 118 -6.45 21.96 -24.79
CA MET A 118 -6.98 23.22 -25.30
C MET A 118 -5.91 24.33 -25.36
N LYS A 119 -5.01 24.39 -24.37
CA LYS A 119 -3.89 25.35 -24.36
C LYS A 119 -2.83 25.03 -25.42
N SER A 120 -2.54 23.75 -25.65
CA SER A 120 -1.54 23.30 -26.62
C SER A 120 -2.04 23.35 -28.08
N ASN A 121 -3.36 23.41 -28.30
CA ASN A 121 -3.98 23.64 -29.61
C ASN A 121 -4.86 24.91 -29.63
N PRO A 122 -4.26 26.12 -29.59
CA PRO A 122 -5.01 27.37 -29.60
C PRO A 122 -5.86 27.60 -30.87
N ASN A 123 -5.55 26.92 -31.98
CA ASN A 123 -6.35 27.00 -33.22
C ASN A 123 -7.67 26.21 -33.17
N LEU A 124 -7.91 25.41 -32.12
CA LEU A 124 -9.22 24.83 -31.83
C LEU A 124 -10.05 25.72 -30.88
N SER A 125 -9.41 26.68 -30.18
CA SER A 125 -10.09 27.61 -29.27
C SER A 125 -10.55 28.91 -29.96
N SER A 126 -10.24 29.09 -31.23
CA SER A 126 -10.63 30.27 -32.02
C SER A 126 -11.72 29.94 -33.03
N SER A 127 -12.94 29.64 -32.55
CA SER A 127 -14.16 29.98 -33.28
C SER A 127 -15.37 30.04 -32.34
N PRO A 128 -15.70 31.21 -31.77
CA PRO A 128 -16.97 31.43 -31.11
C PRO A 128 -18.03 31.80 -32.17
N GLN A 129 -18.35 30.86 -33.05
CA GLN A 129 -19.56 30.94 -33.85
C GLN A 129 -20.24 29.56 -33.83
N ASN A 130 -21.39 29.53 -33.16
CA ASN A 130 -22.30 28.42 -32.91
C ASN A 130 -22.08 27.60 -31.63
N SER A 131 -22.85 28.02 -30.62
CA SER A 131 -23.01 27.48 -29.27
C SER A 131 -23.56 26.04 -29.30
N SER A 132 -22.71 25.01 -29.18
CA SER A 132 -23.16 23.61 -28.98
C SER A 132 -22.11 22.66 -28.37
N ASN A 133 -20.80 22.93 -28.50
CA ASN A 133 -19.76 21.96 -28.10
C ASN A 133 -19.27 22.10 -26.63
N ASP A 134 -19.24 23.32 -26.08
CA ASP A 134 -18.94 23.54 -24.65
C ASP A 134 -20.01 22.93 -23.73
N ASP A 135 -21.24 22.82 -24.23
CA ASP A 135 -22.36 22.22 -23.52
C ASP A 135 -22.21 20.70 -23.37
N MET A 136 -21.55 20.00 -24.29
CA MET A 136 -21.51 18.54 -24.25
C MET A 136 -20.64 18.02 -23.10
N PHE A 137 -19.45 18.60 -22.91
CA PHE A 137 -18.57 18.23 -21.80
C PHE A 137 -19.14 18.71 -20.45
N THR A 138 -19.66 19.94 -20.41
CA THR A 138 -20.30 20.52 -19.21
C THR A 138 -21.58 19.79 -18.81
N LYS A 139 -22.30 19.16 -19.76
CA LYS A 139 -23.46 18.29 -19.48
C LYS A 139 -23.06 16.87 -19.10
N LEU A 140 -21.92 16.36 -19.58
CA LEU A 140 -21.42 15.03 -19.22
C LEU A 140 -20.80 14.99 -17.82
N MET A 141 -20.18 16.09 -17.37
CA MET A 141 -19.61 16.21 -16.02
C MET A 141 -20.61 15.89 -14.90
N PRO A 142 -21.80 16.52 -14.85
CA PRO A 142 -22.85 16.20 -13.87
C PRO A 142 -23.41 14.77 -14.02
N LEU A 143 -23.49 14.26 -15.25
CA LEU A 143 -24.00 12.91 -15.52
C LEU A 143 -23.04 11.83 -14.98
N LEU A 144 -21.73 12.06 -15.10
CA LEU A 144 -20.68 11.19 -14.55
C LEU A 144 -20.64 11.26 -13.02
N MET A 145 -20.81 12.46 -12.45
CA MET A 145 -20.94 12.69 -11.00
C MET A 145 -22.20 12.05 -10.39
N SER A 146 -23.30 12.06 -11.13
CA SER A 146 -24.60 11.56 -10.69
C SER A 146 -24.65 10.03 -10.55
N GLN A 147 -23.77 9.27 -11.21
CA GLN A 147 -23.77 7.80 -11.07
C GLN A 147 -23.15 7.30 -9.76
N GLY A 148 -22.50 8.15 -8.97
CA GLY A 148 -21.90 7.79 -7.67
C GLY A 148 -22.70 8.22 -6.43
N GLN A 149 -23.76 9.02 -6.57
CA GLN A 149 -24.46 9.60 -5.42
C GLN A 149 -25.66 8.76 -4.96
N GLN A 150 -25.41 7.88 -4.00
CA GLN A 150 -26.41 7.56 -2.97
C GLN A 150 -25.87 7.88 -1.56
N LYS A 151 -26.42 8.97 -1.01
CA LYS A 151 -26.44 9.45 0.40
C LYS A 151 -25.11 9.92 1.06
N ASN A 152 -25.02 11.25 1.28
CA ASN A 152 -24.33 12.11 2.29
C ASN A 152 -23.32 11.49 3.30
N PRO A 153 -22.34 12.27 3.85
CA PRO A 153 -22.28 13.74 3.97
C PRO A 153 -21.06 14.39 3.29
N SER A 154 -21.01 15.72 3.34
CA SER A 154 -20.00 16.62 2.77
C SER A 154 -18.56 16.09 2.92
N PRO A 155 -17.67 16.31 1.94
CA PRO A 155 -16.27 15.91 2.03
C PRO A 155 -15.61 16.61 3.23
N ASN A 156 -15.11 15.81 4.18
CA ASN A 156 -14.38 16.31 5.35
C ASN A 156 -13.05 16.93 4.87
N ASN A 157 -13.06 18.25 4.66
CA ASN A 157 -11.86 19.04 4.37
C ASN A 157 -10.71 18.79 5.37
N ASP A 158 -11.04 18.39 6.60
CA ASP A 158 -10.07 18.06 7.64
C ASP A 158 -9.18 16.86 7.30
N PHE A 159 -9.74 15.83 6.63
CA PHE A 159 -8.95 14.67 6.21
C PHE A 159 -7.98 15.02 5.08
N MET A 160 -8.44 15.82 4.11
CA MET A 160 -7.58 16.30 3.01
C MET A 160 -6.46 17.21 3.52
N ASN A 161 -6.74 18.04 4.53
CA ASN A 161 -5.72 18.87 5.17
C ASN A 161 -4.71 18.04 5.99
N GLN A 162 -5.15 16.99 6.69
CA GLN A 162 -4.23 16.06 7.37
C GLN A 162 -3.34 15.30 6.39
N LEU A 163 -3.88 14.84 5.26
CA LEU A 163 -3.09 14.17 4.22
C LEU A 163 -2.02 15.10 3.63
N ASN A 164 -2.38 16.36 3.36
CA ASN A 164 -1.41 17.35 2.87
C ASN A 164 -0.32 17.68 3.90
N GLN A 165 -0.59 17.62 5.20
CA GLN A 165 0.44 17.77 6.23
C GLN A 165 1.40 16.59 6.31
N ILE A 166 0.93 15.38 5.98
CA ILE A 166 1.77 14.17 5.99
C ILE A 166 2.68 14.13 4.76
N LEU A 167 2.18 14.57 3.59
CA LEU A 167 2.97 14.58 2.35
C LEU A 167 3.99 15.72 2.23
N ASN A 168 3.80 16.84 2.93
CA ASN A 168 4.67 18.02 2.84
C ASN A 168 5.66 18.13 4.01
N LYS A 169 6.05 17.00 4.61
CA LYS A 169 7.16 16.91 5.57
C LYS A 169 8.35 16.18 4.98
#